data_AF-A0A368Z4W3-F1
#
_entry.id   AF-A0A368Z4W3-F1
#
_cell.length_a   1.000
_cell.length_b   1.000
_cell.length_c   1.000
_cell.angle_alpha   90.00
_cell.angle_beta   90.00
_cell.angle_gamma   90.00
#
_symmetry.space_group_name_H-M   'P 1'
#
loop_
_entity.id
_entity.type
_entity.pdbx_description
1 polymer ?
#
loop_
_entity_poly.entity_id
_entity_poly.type
_entity_poly.pdbx_seq_one_letter_code
_entity_poly.pdbx_strand_id
1 'polypeptide(L)'
;MSDFFNGQAGIPLLLFALVFGYLLGSIPFGLILTRMAGLGDVRSIGSGNIGATNVLRTGNKKLAAATLLLDMLKGTVAVMIAGIASPEAAIIAGFGAFLGHIFPVWLKFKGGKGVATYLGVLLGLFWQGALIFAAVWLIIAYTSRYSSLAALVAAIIVPIALYIIGVHQIAALFLVLTIIVFIKHRANIQRLVSGTEGKIGAKG
;
A
#
# COMPACT_ATOMS: atom_id res chain seq x y z
N MET A 1 -1.95 30.13 24.05
CA MET A 1 -1.09 29.56 22.97
C MET A 1 -0.31 28.32 23.43
N SER A 2 -0.49 27.86 24.68
CA SER A 2 0.15 26.68 25.28
C SER A 2 -0.70 25.40 25.23
N ASP A 3 -1.99 25.48 24.89
CA ASP A 3 -2.90 24.33 24.94
C ASP A 3 -2.98 23.54 23.61
N PHE A 4 -2.40 24.06 22.53
CA PHE A 4 -2.32 23.36 21.24
C PHE A 4 -1.30 22.21 21.24
N PHE A 5 -0.33 22.21 22.17
CA PHE A 5 0.75 21.22 22.23
C PHE A 5 0.58 20.17 23.33
N ASN A 6 -0.53 20.21 24.10
CA ASN A 6 -0.80 19.27 25.20
C ASN A 6 -1.85 18.20 24.87
N GLY A 7 -2.42 18.22 23.67
CA GLY A 7 -3.52 17.32 23.32
C GLY A 7 -3.01 15.96 22.87
N GLN A 8 -2.94 14.98 23.80
CA GLN A 8 -3.09 13.59 23.37
C GLN A 8 -4.36 13.51 22.52
N ALA A 9 -4.24 13.06 21.28
CA ALA A 9 -5.39 12.89 20.40
C ALA A 9 -6.44 12.03 21.12
N GLY A 10 -7.62 12.60 21.35
CA GLY A 10 -8.69 11.88 22.03
C GLY A 10 -9.09 10.64 21.23
N ILE A 11 -9.47 9.57 21.94
CA ILE A 11 -9.96 8.32 21.33
C ILE A 11 -10.98 8.57 20.20
N PRO A 12 -11.96 9.51 20.31
CA PRO A 12 -12.90 9.78 19.23
C PRO A 12 -12.22 10.25 17.93
N LEU A 13 -11.19 11.11 18.02
CA LEU A 13 -10.44 11.59 16.86
C LEU A 13 -9.68 10.44 16.20
N LEU A 14 -9.04 9.57 16.99
CA LEU A 14 -8.31 8.42 16.47
C LEU A 14 -9.25 7.42 15.78
N LEU A 15 -10.43 7.15 16.36
CA LEU A 15 -11.44 6.30 15.74
C LEU A 15 -11.95 6.92 14.42
N PHE A 16 -12.21 8.22 14.41
CA PHE A 16 -12.60 8.92 13.19
C PHE A 16 -11.52 8.83 12.11
N ALA A 17 -10.25 9.07 12.47
CA ALA A 17 -9.12 8.95 11.56
C ALA A 17 -8.99 7.53 10.98
N LEU A 18 -9.19 6.50 11.82
CA LEU A 18 -9.16 5.10 11.39
C LEU A 18 -10.25 4.81 10.35
N VAL A 19 -11.49 5.20 10.66
CA VAL A 19 -12.65 4.98 9.77
C VAL A 19 -12.49 5.78 8.48
N PHE A 20 -12.10 7.04 8.57
CA PHE A 20 -11.83 7.90 7.43
C PHE A 20 -10.77 7.30 6.50
N GLY A 21 -9.62 6.92 7.07
CA GLY A 21 -8.56 6.25 6.34
C GLY A 21 -9.06 4.96 5.69
N TYR A 22 -9.77 4.11 6.45
CA TYR A 22 -10.35 2.87 5.95
C TYR A 22 -11.27 3.06 4.75
N LEU A 23 -12.18 4.04 4.80
CA LEU A 23 -13.09 4.31 3.70
C LEU A 23 -12.36 4.77 2.44
N LEU A 24 -11.39 5.68 2.57
CA LEU A 24 -10.54 6.10 1.45
C LEU A 24 -9.72 4.94 0.88
N GLY A 25 -9.08 4.16 1.75
CA GLY A 25 -8.30 2.98 1.37
C GLY A 25 -9.13 1.92 0.66
N SER A 26 -10.40 1.80 1.04
CA SER A 26 -11.32 0.80 0.50
C SER A 26 -11.70 1.04 -0.96
N ILE A 27 -11.41 2.22 -1.54
CA ILE A 27 -11.71 2.51 -2.95
C ILE A 27 -10.86 1.58 -3.86
N PRO A 28 -11.50 0.70 -4.66
CA PRO A 28 -10.79 -0.32 -5.45
C PRO A 28 -10.44 0.20 -6.84
N PHE A 29 -9.51 1.16 -6.94
CA PHE A 29 -9.21 1.86 -8.21
C PHE A 29 -8.89 0.93 -9.38
N GLY A 30 -8.12 -0.15 -9.17
CA GLY A 30 -7.82 -1.07 -10.27
C GLY A 30 -9.05 -1.77 -10.84
N LEU A 31 -10.06 -2.05 -10.02
CA LEU A 31 -11.34 -2.61 -10.48
C LEU A 31 -12.21 -1.54 -11.18
N ILE A 32 -12.27 -0.34 -10.60
CA ILE A 32 -13.04 0.79 -11.16
C ILE A 32 -12.48 1.14 -12.55
N LEU A 33 -11.18 1.37 -12.64
CA LEU A 33 -10.50 1.80 -13.85
C LEU A 33 -10.59 0.75 -14.97
N THR A 34 -10.43 -0.54 -14.66
CA THR A 34 -10.55 -1.62 -15.67
C THR A 34 -11.95 -1.75 -16.23
N ARG A 35 -12.98 -1.63 -15.38
CA ARG A 35 -14.37 -1.62 -15.83
C ARG A 35 -14.71 -0.39 -16.67
N MET A 36 -14.31 0.80 -16.22
CA MET A 36 -14.53 2.04 -16.96
C MET A 36 -13.83 2.07 -18.32
N ALA A 37 -12.68 1.40 -18.43
CA ALA A 37 -11.94 1.28 -19.69
C ALA A 37 -12.48 0.18 -20.63
N GLY A 38 -13.56 -0.53 -20.25
CA GLY A 38 -14.14 -1.61 -21.06
C GLY A 38 -13.32 -2.91 -21.08
N LEU A 39 -12.35 -3.07 -20.16
CA LEU A 39 -11.47 -4.25 -20.09
C LEU A 39 -12.03 -5.39 -19.21
N GLY A 40 -13.28 -5.26 -18.76
CA GLY A 40 -13.95 -6.24 -17.92
C GLY A 40 -13.52 -6.21 -16.45
N ASP A 41 -13.66 -7.34 -15.76
CA ASP A 41 -13.33 -7.48 -14.35
C ASP A 41 -11.88 -7.93 -14.16
N VAL A 42 -11.01 -7.07 -13.61
CA VAL A 42 -9.60 -7.42 -13.37
C VAL A 42 -9.40 -8.68 -12.52
N ARG A 43 -10.41 -9.09 -11.72
CA ARG A 43 -10.34 -10.30 -10.90
C ARG A 43 -10.46 -11.60 -11.69
N SER A 44 -10.97 -11.55 -12.92
CA SER A 44 -10.98 -12.70 -13.83
C SER A 44 -9.69 -12.81 -14.66
N ILE A 45 -8.71 -11.93 -14.43
CA ILE A 45 -7.46 -11.86 -15.20
C ILE A 45 -6.28 -12.20 -14.30
N GLY A 46 -5.32 -12.96 -14.83
CA GLY A 46 -4.03 -13.21 -14.18
C GLY A 46 -4.14 -13.80 -12.77
N SER A 47 -3.65 -13.07 -11.77
CA SER A 47 -3.65 -13.54 -10.38
C SER A 47 -4.97 -13.28 -9.63
N GLY A 48 -5.98 -12.72 -10.31
CA GLY A 48 -7.25 -12.30 -9.72
C GLY A 48 -7.16 -11.18 -8.69
N ASN A 49 -6.04 -10.44 -8.66
CA ASN A 49 -5.84 -9.33 -7.72
C ASN A 49 -6.28 -8.00 -8.35
N ILE A 50 -6.69 -7.02 -7.55
CA ILE A 50 -7.12 -5.71 -8.06
C ILE A 50 -5.97 -4.71 -8.24
N GLY A 51 -4.75 -5.04 -7.80
CA GLY A 51 -3.61 -4.11 -7.87
C GLY A 51 -3.02 -3.92 -9.27
N ALA A 52 -2.21 -2.86 -9.40
CA ALA A 52 -1.59 -2.41 -10.65
C ALA A 52 -0.86 -3.52 -11.45
N THR A 53 -0.13 -4.42 -10.80
CA THR A 53 0.55 -5.53 -11.48
C THR A 53 -0.41 -6.45 -12.23
N ASN A 54 -1.62 -6.64 -11.70
CA ASN A 54 -2.63 -7.45 -12.38
C ASN A 54 -3.36 -6.66 -13.47
N VAL A 55 -3.61 -5.36 -13.23
CA VAL A 55 -4.11 -4.45 -14.28
C VAL A 55 -3.16 -4.42 -15.47
N LEU A 56 -1.84 -4.47 -15.25
CA LEU A 56 -0.84 -4.53 -16.33
C LEU A 56 -1.02 -5.77 -17.23
N ARG A 57 -1.57 -6.87 -16.71
CA ARG A 57 -1.85 -8.09 -17.48
C ARG A 57 -3.03 -7.94 -18.45
N THR A 58 -3.80 -6.86 -18.35
CA THR A 58 -4.76 -6.48 -19.41
C THR A 58 -4.07 -5.95 -20.67
N GLY A 59 -2.75 -5.72 -20.63
CA GLY A 59 -1.98 -5.08 -21.69
C GLY A 59 -1.98 -3.55 -21.63
N ASN A 60 -2.85 -2.94 -20.81
CA ASN A 60 -2.95 -1.47 -20.73
C ASN A 60 -1.99 -0.89 -19.68
N LYS A 61 -0.79 -0.49 -20.13
CA LYS A 61 0.24 0.11 -19.27
C LYS A 61 -0.20 1.42 -18.60
N LYS A 62 -0.95 2.27 -19.33
CA LYS A 62 -1.45 3.55 -18.81
C LYS A 62 -2.41 3.31 -17.64
N LEU A 63 -3.29 2.33 -17.77
CA LEU A 63 -4.26 1.97 -16.74
C LEU A 63 -3.60 1.35 -15.51
N ALA A 64 -2.57 0.53 -15.71
CA ALA A 64 -1.78 -0.02 -14.62
C ALA A 64 -1.04 1.08 -13.85
N ALA A 65 -0.45 2.06 -14.55
CA ALA A 65 0.19 3.21 -13.94
C ALA A 65 -0.80 4.10 -13.18
N ALA A 66 -1.98 4.37 -13.76
CA ALA A 66 -3.06 5.10 -13.09
C ALA A 66 -3.55 4.37 -11.82
N THR A 67 -3.69 3.05 -11.89
CA THR A 67 -4.05 2.22 -10.72
C THR A 67 -3.00 2.33 -9.63
N LEU A 68 -1.72 2.22 -9.98
CA LEU A 68 -0.62 2.35 -9.03
C LEU A 68 -0.64 3.72 -8.35
N LEU A 69 -0.79 4.78 -9.14
CA LEU A 69 -0.82 6.16 -8.66
C LEU A 69 -2.01 6.39 -7.72
N LEU A 70 -3.22 6.00 -8.10
CA LEU A 70 -4.41 6.21 -7.27
C LEU A 70 -4.42 5.35 -6.01
N ASP A 71 -3.97 4.09 -6.09
CA ASP A 71 -3.84 3.23 -4.91
C ASP A 71 -2.74 3.71 -3.94
N MET A 72 -1.74 4.43 -4.43
CA MET A 72 -0.76 5.14 -3.60
C MET A 72 -1.38 6.39 -3.00
N LEU A 73 -1.97 7.25 -3.83
CA LEU A 73 -2.54 8.53 -3.41
C LEU A 73 -3.63 8.38 -2.36
N LYS A 74 -4.46 7.33 -2.37
CA LYS A 74 -5.47 7.15 -1.30
C LYS A 74 -4.86 7.01 0.09
N GLY A 75 -3.67 6.39 0.19
CA GLY A 75 -2.91 6.31 1.44
C GLY A 75 -2.31 7.67 1.82
N THR A 76 -1.69 8.34 0.85
CA THR A 76 -1.10 9.67 1.05
C THR A 76 -2.15 10.70 1.48
N VAL A 77 -3.29 10.76 0.80
CA VAL A 77 -4.40 11.67 1.09
C VAL A 77 -5.00 11.39 2.46
N ALA A 78 -5.18 10.11 2.83
CA ALA A 78 -5.68 9.76 4.17
C ALA A 78 -4.75 10.29 5.27
N VAL A 79 -3.44 10.08 5.11
CA VAL A 79 -2.42 10.56 6.05
C VAL A 79 -2.39 12.08 6.12
N MET A 80 -2.32 12.76 4.96
CA MET A 80 -2.18 14.22 4.90
C MET A 80 -3.39 14.93 5.51
N ILE A 81 -4.61 14.47 5.20
CA ILE A 81 -5.83 15.08 5.72
C ILE A 81 -5.95 14.86 7.23
N ALA A 82 -5.76 13.62 7.71
CA ALA A 82 -5.85 13.34 9.14
C ALA A 82 -4.72 14.01 9.94
N GLY A 83 -3.54 14.17 9.32
CA GLY A 83 -2.38 14.85 9.91
C GLY A 83 -2.57 16.34 10.18
N ILE A 84 -3.56 16.98 9.54
CA ILE A 84 -3.97 18.36 9.89
C ILE A 84 -4.50 18.40 11.33
N ALA A 85 -5.14 17.33 11.81
CA ALA A 85 -5.69 17.25 13.16
C ALA A 85 -4.63 16.86 14.20
N SER A 86 -3.86 15.80 13.95
CA SER A 86 -2.70 15.44 14.79
C SER A 86 -1.76 14.43 14.09
N PRO A 87 -0.48 14.32 14.51
CA PRO A 87 0.43 13.28 14.03
C PRO A 87 -0.07 11.86 14.27
N GLU A 88 -0.70 11.59 15.43
CA GLU A 88 -1.28 10.30 15.77
C GLU A 88 -2.46 9.95 14.85
N ALA A 89 -3.32 10.93 14.56
CA ALA A 89 -4.41 10.76 13.60
C ALA A 89 -3.87 10.43 12.20
N ALA A 90 -2.74 11.01 11.78
CA ALA A 90 -2.08 10.68 10.52
C ALA A 90 -1.66 9.21 10.46
N ILE A 91 -1.00 8.71 11.51
CA ILE A 91 -0.56 7.30 11.64
C ILE A 91 -1.77 6.35 11.59
N ILE A 92 -2.82 6.67 12.36
CA ILE A 92 -4.03 5.85 12.46
C ILE A 92 -4.83 5.86 11.15
N ALA A 93 -4.94 7.00 10.47
CA ALA A 93 -5.56 7.06 9.14
C ALA A 93 -4.74 6.29 8.09
N GLY A 94 -3.40 6.34 8.16
CA GLY A 94 -2.53 5.53 7.32
C GLY A 94 -2.76 4.03 7.51
N PHE A 95 -2.86 3.58 8.76
CA PHE A 95 -3.23 2.20 9.09
C PHE A 95 -4.61 1.84 8.54
N GLY A 96 -5.61 2.69 8.76
CA GLY A 96 -6.95 2.55 8.22
C GLY A 96 -6.94 2.39 6.70
N ALA A 97 -6.26 3.28 5.98
CA ALA A 97 -6.19 3.25 4.52
C ALA A 97 -5.53 1.97 3.99
N PHE A 98 -4.49 1.50 4.66
CA PHE A 98 -3.88 0.22 4.32
C PHE A 98 -4.87 -0.94 4.53
N LEU A 99 -5.55 -1.01 5.68
CA LEU A 99 -6.56 -2.04 5.95
C LEU A 99 -7.72 -1.98 4.95
N GLY A 100 -8.20 -0.79 4.60
CA GLY A 100 -9.23 -0.59 3.58
C GLY A 100 -8.82 -1.17 2.22
N HIS A 101 -7.57 -0.98 1.80
CA HIS A 101 -7.09 -1.58 0.56
C HIS A 101 -7.06 -3.12 0.62
N ILE A 102 -6.66 -3.69 1.76
CA ILE A 102 -6.56 -5.15 1.93
C ILE A 102 -7.94 -5.80 2.07
N PHE A 103 -8.85 -5.15 2.79
CA PHE A 103 -10.17 -5.63 3.20
C PHE A 103 -11.27 -4.60 2.87
N PRO A 104 -11.45 -4.22 1.60
CA PRO A 104 -12.45 -3.23 1.21
C PRO A 104 -13.85 -3.78 1.42
N VAL A 105 -14.68 -3.04 2.15
CA VAL A 105 -16.06 -3.44 2.51
C VAL A 105 -16.90 -3.75 1.26
N TRP A 106 -16.72 -2.98 0.19
CA TRP A 106 -17.47 -3.14 -1.07
C TRP A 106 -17.15 -4.43 -1.83
N LEU A 107 -15.99 -5.05 -1.57
CA LEU A 107 -15.57 -6.30 -2.23
C LEU A 107 -15.64 -7.50 -1.28
N LYS A 108 -16.55 -7.46 -0.29
CA LYS A 108 -16.71 -8.52 0.72
C LYS A 108 -15.36 -8.83 1.41
N PHE A 109 -14.60 -7.78 1.71
CA PHE A 109 -13.28 -7.83 2.36
C PHE A 109 -12.20 -8.58 1.55
N LYS A 110 -12.38 -8.73 0.23
CA LYS A 110 -11.40 -9.34 -0.68
C LYS A 110 -10.71 -8.27 -1.53
N GLY A 111 -9.68 -7.65 -0.96
CA GLY A 111 -8.91 -6.58 -1.60
C GLY A 111 -7.55 -6.98 -2.14
N GLY A 112 -6.70 -5.95 -2.33
CA GLY A 112 -5.37 -6.10 -2.88
C GLY A 112 -4.32 -6.57 -1.86
N LYS A 113 -3.05 -6.36 -2.19
CA LYS A 113 -1.89 -6.74 -1.34
C LYS A 113 -1.26 -5.55 -0.61
N GLY A 114 -1.71 -4.33 -0.88
CA GLY A 114 -1.35 -3.14 -0.10
C GLY A 114 -0.03 -2.49 -0.47
N VAL A 115 0.77 -3.00 -1.41
CA VAL A 115 2.11 -2.42 -1.71
C VAL A 115 2.06 -0.95 -2.14
N ALA A 116 1.13 -0.59 -3.03
CA ALA A 116 0.99 0.79 -3.48
C ALA A 116 0.51 1.70 -2.33
N THR A 117 -0.47 1.24 -1.56
CA THR A 117 -0.99 1.99 -0.41
C THR A 117 0.03 2.09 0.73
N TYR A 118 0.85 1.07 0.96
CA TYR A 118 2.01 1.10 1.86
C TYR A 118 2.97 2.23 1.47
N LEU A 119 3.36 2.28 0.20
CA LEU A 119 4.21 3.35 -0.32
C LEU A 119 3.54 4.73 -0.18
N GLY A 120 2.22 4.81 -0.39
CA GLY A 120 1.46 6.05 -0.27
C GLY A 120 1.36 6.56 1.16
N VAL A 121 1.09 5.68 2.12
CA VAL A 121 1.11 5.98 3.56
C VAL A 121 2.52 6.43 3.96
N LEU A 122 3.55 5.76 3.44
CA LEU A 122 4.95 6.10 3.74
C LEU A 122 5.31 7.48 3.18
N LEU A 123 4.86 7.78 1.96
CA LEU A 123 5.04 9.09 1.34
C LEU A 123 4.38 10.20 2.15
N GLY A 124 3.17 9.96 2.67
CA GLY A 124 2.44 10.94 3.49
C GLY A 124 3.05 11.15 4.88
N LEU A 125 3.57 10.08 5.50
CA LEU A 125 4.12 10.14 6.86
C LEU A 125 5.60 10.57 6.88
N PHE A 126 6.40 10.09 5.93
CA PHE A 126 7.83 10.31 5.87
C PHE A 126 8.39 10.03 4.46
N TRP A 127 8.39 11.06 3.60
CA TRP A 127 8.72 10.93 2.18
C TRP A 127 10.12 10.35 1.89
N GLN A 128 11.10 10.56 2.76
CA GLN A 128 12.43 9.94 2.65
C GLN A 128 12.35 8.42 2.77
N GLY A 129 11.45 7.90 3.61
CA GLY A 129 11.16 6.47 3.69
C GLY A 129 10.59 5.93 2.37
N ALA A 130 9.77 6.73 1.67
CA ALA A 130 9.23 6.35 0.36
C ALA A 130 10.33 6.27 -0.71
N LEU A 131 11.36 7.14 -0.63
CA LEU A 131 12.54 7.04 -1.48
C LEU A 131 13.35 5.77 -1.18
N ILE A 132 13.53 5.42 0.10
CA ILE A 132 14.20 4.16 0.48
C ILE A 132 13.44 2.96 -0.09
N PHE A 133 12.11 2.93 0.10
CA PHE A 133 11.27 1.89 -0.46
C PHE A 133 11.43 1.81 -1.98
N ALA A 134 11.31 2.94 -2.69
CA ALA A 134 11.39 2.98 -4.14
C ALA A 134 12.76 2.53 -4.65
N ALA A 135 13.85 2.97 -4.02
CA ALA A 135 15.21 2.57 -4.39
C ALA A 135 15.41 1.06 -4.23
N VAL A 136 15.08 0.50 -3.06
CA VAL A 136 15.19 -0.95 -2.80
C VAL A 136 14.31 -1.73 -3.77
N TRP A 137 13.06 -1.29 -3.97
CA TRP A 137 12.14 -1.95 -4.88
C TRP A 137 12.69 -1.95 -6.31
N LEU A 138 13.16 -0.82 -6.82
CA LEU A 138 13.70 -0.71 -8.17
C LEU A 138 14.95 -1.57 -8.37
N ILE A 139 15.88 -1.57 -7.40
CA ILE A 139 17.09 -2.40 -7.44
C ILE A 139 16.73 -3.88 -7.51
N ILE A 140 15.85 -4.36 -6.62
CA ILE A 140 15.46 -5.77 -6.58
C ILE A 140 14.61 -6.14 -7.81
N ALA A 141 13.69 -5.27 -8.24
CA ALA A 141 12.88 -5.51 -9.42
C ALA A 141 13.73 -5.58 -10.70
N TYR A 142 14.75 -4.72 -10.81
CA TYR A 142 15.67 -4.71 -11.95
C TYR A 142 16.54 -5.96 -11.99
N THR A 143 17.15 -6.33 -10.86
CA THR A 143 18.08 -7.47 -10.77
C THR A 143 17.39 -8.83 -10.80
N SER A 144 16.32 -9.02 -10.04
CA SER A 144 15.62 -10.30 -9.92
C SER A 144 14.50 -10.50 -10.93
N ARG A 145 13.98 -9.41 -11.51
CA ARG A 145 12.77 -9.38 -12.35
C ARG A 145 11.50 -9.85 -11.63
N TYR A 146 11.48 -9.96 -10.30
CA TYR A 146 10.27 -10.30 -9.54
C TYR A 146 9.70 -9.08 -8.81
N SER A 147 8.49 -8.66 -9.20
CA SER A 147 7.79 -7.54 -8.55
C SER A 147 7.39 -7.85 -7.11
N SER A 148 7.06 -9.11 -6.80
CA SER A 148 6.68 -9.56 -5.46
C SER A 148 7.89 -9.62 -4.52
N LEU A 149 9.03 -10.13 -4.99
CA LEU A 149 10.27 -10.12 -4.22
C LEU A 149 10.72 -8.70 -3.90
N ALA A 150 10.69 -7.79 -4.89
CA ALA A 150 11.00 -6.38 -4.69
C ALA A 150 10.13 -5.73 -3.60
N ALA A 151 8.83 -6.01 -3.60
CA ALA A 151 7.91 -5.50 -2.58
C ALA A 151 8.21 -6.06 -1.18
N LEU A 152 8.50 -7.36 -1.07
CA LEU A 152 8.79 -8.02 0.21
C LEU A 152 10.10 -7.51 0.82
N VAL A 153 11.16 -7.39 0.00
CA VAL A 153 12.46 -6.86 0.47
C VAL A 153 12.33 -5.40 0.89
N ALA A 154 11.70 -4.56 0.07
CA ALA A 154 11.48 -3.16 0.43
C ALA A 154 10.65 -3.02 1.72
N ALA A 155 9.61 -3.85 1.91
CA ALA A 155 8.81 -3.85 3.13
C ALA A 155 9.60 -4.28 4.38
N ILE A 156 10.64 -5.11 4.27
CA ILE A 156 11.54 -5.42 5.40
C ILE A 156 12.45 -4.23 5.70
N ILE A 157 13.06 -3.65 4.66
CA ILE A 157 14.08 -2.60 4.84
C ILE A 157 13.47 -1.32 5.44
N VAL A 158 12.25 -0.94 5.06
CA VAL A 158 11.61 0.29 5.52
C VAL A 158 11.52 0.41 7.05
N PRO A 159 10.88 -0.50 7.81
CA PRO A 159 10.77 -0.34 9.25
C PRO A 159 12.13 -0.32 9.96
N ILE A 160 13.13 -1.06 9.45
CA ILE A 160 14.50 -1.05 9.97
C ILE A 160 15.13 0.33 9.74
N ALA A 161 15.05 0.87 8.53
CA ALA A 161 15.60 2.18 8.20
C ALA A 161 14.92 3.30 9.00
N LEU A 162 13.59 3.26 9.12
CA LEU A 162 12.83 4.22 9.93
C LEU A 162 13.21 4.18 11.41
N TYR A 163 13.47 2.98 11.95
CA TYR A 163 13.94 2.83 13.32
C TYR A 163 15.32 3.46 13.51
N ILE A 164 16.27 3.20 12.60
CA ILE A 164 17.62 3.80 12.64
C ILE A 164 17.59 5.32 12.51
N ILE A 165 16.68 5.86 11.68
CA ILE A 165 16.48 7.32 11.51
C ILE A 165 15.86 7.97 12.76
N GLY A 166 15.28 7.19 13.67
CA GLY A 166 14.70 7.68 14.93
C GLY A 166 13.20 8.01 14.87
N VAL A 167 12.49 7.66 13.78
CA VAL A 167 11.03 7.86 13.65
C VAL A 167 10.27 6.62 14.13
N HIS A 168 10.46 6.27 15.40
CA HIS A 168 10.06 4.98 16.00
C HIS A 168 8.56 4.65 15.88
N GLN A 169 7.66 5.62 16.04
CA GLN A 169 6.21 5.38 15.93
C GLN A 169 5.82 5.00 14.49
N ILE A 170 6.41 5.67 13.49
CA ILE A 170 6.22 5.37 12.07
C ILE A 170 6.84 4.00 11.78
N ALA A 171 8.04 3.72 12.29
CA ALA A 171 8.68 2.41 12.16
C ALA A 171 7.80 1.27 12.71
N ALA A 172 7.17 1.46 13.88
CA ALA A 172 6.26 0.49 14.48
C ALA A 172 5.02 0.23 13.62
N LEU A 173 4.39 1.29 13.07
CA LEU A 173 3.31 1.14 12.09
C LEU A 173 3.77 0.29 10.90
N PHE A 174 4.91 0.64 10.30
CA PHE A 174 5.40 -0.04 9.11
C PHE A 174 5.83 -1.49 9.37
N LEU A 175 6.27 -1.83 10.58
CA LEU A 175 6.48 -3.22 10.99
C LEU A 175 5.16 -4.01 10.94
N VAL A 176 4.08 -3.45 11.49
CA VAL A 176 2.74 -4.07 11.44
C VAL A 176 2.26 -4.21 10.00
N LEU A 177 2.39 -3.16 9.18
CA LEU A 177 2.00 -3.21 7.77
C LEU A 177 2.81 -4.28 7.02
N THR A 178 4.11 -4.39 7.28
CA THR A 178 4.98 -5.40 6.67
C THR A 178 4.53 -6.81 7.01
N ILE A 179 4.18 -7.11 8.27
CA ILE A 179 3.64 -8.42 8.65
C ILE A 179 2.40 -8.76 7.81
N ILE A 180 1.48 -7.81 7.66
CA ILE A 180 0.26 -8.00 6.85
C ILE A 180 0.60 -8.17 5.36
N VAL A 181 1.55 -7.40 4.83
CA VAL A 181 2.05 -7.55 3.45
C VAL A 181 2.54 -8.98 3.22
N PHE A 182 3.34 -9.54 4.14
CA PHE A 182 3.84 -10.91 4.04
C PHE A 182 2.71 -11.94 4.01
N ILE A 183 1.74 -11.82 4.92
CA ILE A 183 0.55 -12.69 4.95
C ILE A 183 -0.20 -12.64 3.61
N LYS A 184 -0.38 -11.44 3.05
CA LYS A 184 -1.05 -11.23 1.76
C LYS A 184 -0.24 -11.71 0.56
N HIS A 185 1.07 -11.88 0.72
CA HIS A 185 1.97 -12.41 -0.30
C HIS A 185 2.28 -13.90 -0.16
N ARG A 186 1.66 -14.64 0.77
CA ARG A 186 1.92 -16.09 0.96
C ARG A 186 1.96 -16.90 -0.35
N ALA A 187 1.02 -16.65 -1.27
CA ALA A 187 0.96 -17.34 -2.55
C ALA A 187 2.09 -16.93 -3.52
N ASN A 188 2.57 -15.68 -3.42
CA ASN A 188 3.75 -15.23 -4.16
C ASN A 188 5.03 -15.83 -3.58
N ILE A 189 5.12 -15.91 -2.26
CA ILE A 189 6.26 -16.54 -1.58
C ILE A 189 6.35 -18.01 -1.99
N GLN A 190 5.23 -18.74 -1.96
CA GLN A 190 5.18 -20.13 -2.46
C GLN A 190 5.68 -20.25 -3.90
N ARG A 191 5.21 -19.36 -4.81
CA ARG A 191 5.65 -19.36 -6.21
C ARG A 191 7.11 -18.93 -6.40
N LEU A 192 7.64 -18.05 -5.54
CA LEU A 192 9.06 -17.68 -5.55
C LEU A 192 9.93 -18.88 -5.17
N VAL A 193 9.54 -19.60 -4.11
CA VAL A 193 10.23 -20.81 -3.64
C VAL A 193 10.17 -21.92 -4.69
N SER A 194 9.02 -22.12 -5.35
CA SER A 194 8.88 -23.13 -6.41
C SER A 194 9.40 -22.69 -7.78
N GLY A 195 9.93 -21.47 -7.92
CA GLY A 195 10.42 -20.94 -9.21
C GLY A 195 9.33 -20.64 -10.25
N THR A 196 8.06 -20.60 -9.86
CA THR A 196 6.90 -20.39 -10.75
C THR A 196 6.30 -18.98 -10.65
N GLU A 197 6.96 -18.05 -9.95
CA GLU A 197 6.49 -16.66 -9.86
C GLU A 197 6.67 -15.94 -11.20
N GLY A 198 5.69 -15.13 -11.59
CA GLY A 198 5.74 -14.40 -12.85
C GLY A 198 6.83 -13.31 -12.84
N LYS A 199 7.70 -13.30 -13.85
CA LYS A 199 8.72 -12.27 -14.06
C LYS A 199 8.13 -11.02 -14.73
N ILE A 200 8.65 -9.85 -14.36
CA ILE A 200 8.34 -8.57 -14.99
C ILE A 200 8.74 -8.64 -16.46
N GLY A 201 7.80 -8.34 -17.36
CA GLY A 201 8.03 -8.32 -18.80
C GLY A 201 7.98 -9.70 -19.48
N ALA A 202 7.74 -10.78 -18.75
CA ALA A 202 7.38 -12.05 -19.38
C ALA A 202 6.01 -11.90 -20.05
N LYS A 203 5.91 -12.24 -21.34
CA LYS A 203 4.61 -12.40 -21.99
C LYS A 203 3.96 -13.65 -21.38
N GLY A 204 2.77 -13.47 -20.80
CA GLY A 204 1.88 -14.58 -20.46
C GLY A 204 1.28 -15.14 -21.73
#